data_AF-A0A6L4AK44-F1
#
_entry.id   AF-A0A6L4AK44-F1
#
_cell.length_a   1.000
_cell.length_b   1.000
_cell.length_c   1.000
_cell.angle_alpha   90.00
_cell.angle_beta   90.00
_cell.angle_gamma   90.00
#
_symmetry.space_group_name_H-M   'P 1'
#
loop_
_entity.id
_entity.type
_entity.pdbx_description
1 polymer ?
#
loop_
_entity_poly.entity_id
_entity_poly.type
_entity_poly.pdbx_seq_one_letter_code
_entity_poly.pdbx_strand_id
1 'polypeptide(L)'
;MFGDLQARAYGLFDQKTWTNVWSDDLIGDATAASYNEINYPILVTNAGAVRERWALVFTGVDSFNIIGEKYGIVGTGYTTNDCSPINPSTGEPFFFLDYRGWGAGWAVNNVVRFNTEGANHDLWIARTTLQGPATEPNDQFTLQIRGDAE
;
A
#
# COMPACT_ATOMS: atom_id res chain seq x y z
N MET A 1 6.12 -23.24 1.50
CA MET A 1 7.20 -22.27 1.23
C MET A 1 6.89 -20.89 1.76
N PHE A 2 5.64 -20.40 1.70
CA PHE A 2 5.29 -19.06 2.20
C PHE A 2 4.33 -19.04 3.40
N GLY A 3 3.87 -20.20 3.88
CA GLY A 3 2.85 -20.27 4.92
C GLY A 3 1.51 -19.69 4.43
N ASP A 4 0.64 -19.34 5.37
CA ASP A 4 -0.59 -18.61 5.08
C ASP A 4 -0.24 -17.13 4.83
N LEU A 5 -0.60 -16.63 3.64
CA LEU A 5 -0.41 -15.24 3.25
C LEU A 5 -1.73 -14.50 3.34
N GLN A 6 -1.73 -13.37 4.03
CA GLN A 6 -2.89 -12.50 4.18
C GLN A 6 -2.46 -11.05 4.00
N ALA A 7 -3.30 -10.28 3.30
CA ALA A 7 -3.12 -8.85 3.22
C ALA A 7 -3.30 -8.21 4.60
N ARG A 8 -2.42 -7.27 4.93
CA ARG A 8 -2.53 -6.48 6.17
C ARG A 8 -1.94 -5.09 5.99
N ALA A 9 -2.50 -4.11 6.71
CA ALA A 9 -1.87 -2.83 6.95
C ALA A 9 -1.14 -2.87 8.30
N TYR A 10 0.02 -2.22 8.40
CA TYR A 10 0.85 -2.22 9.61
C TYR A 10 1.80 -1.03 9.67
N GLY A 11 2.37 -0.78 10.85
CA GLY A 11 3.41 0.24 11.04
C GLY A 11 2.90 1.65 10.82
N LEU A 12 1.68 1.96 11.30
CA LEU A 12 1.16 3.31 11.23
C LEU A 12 1.92 4.23 12.18
N PHE A 13 2.31 5.39 11.68
CA PHE A 13 2.79 6.49 12.51
C PHE A 13 2.54 7.83 11.83
N ASP A 14 2.41 8.87 12.64
CA ASP A 14 2.17 10.23 12.18
C ASP A 14 3.43 11.09 12.38
N GLN A 15 3.89 11.76 11.32
CA GLN A 15 5.10 12.60 11.31
C GLN A 15 4.76 14.05 10.98
N LYS A 16 5.37 14.98 11.71
CA LYS A 16 5.06 16.42 11.61
C LYS A 16 5.46 17.03 10.27
N THR A 17 6.47 16.50 9.60
CA THR A 17 6.94 17.04 8.32
C THR A 17 7.42 15.93 7.41
N TRP A 18 6.88 15.84 6.20
CA TRP A 18 7.37 14.92 5.19
C TRP A 18 8.78 15.30 4.74
N THR A 19 9.74 14.40 4.96
CA THR A 19 11.17 14.62 4.66
C THR A 19 11.58 14.14 3.26
N ASN A 20 10.64 13.58 2.49
CA ASN A 20 10.90 12.90 1.22
C ASN A 20 11.86 11.69 1.34
N VAL A 21 11.93 11.09 2.54
CA VAL A 21 12.70 9.87 2.82
C VAL A 21 11.75 8.78 3.27
N TRP A 22 11.80 7.63 2.62
CA TRP A 22 11.00 6.46 2.99
C TRP A 22 11.66 5.74 4.16
N SER A 23 10.92 5.65 5.27
CA SER A 23 11.34 4.96 6.50
C SER A 23 10.13 4.25 7.10
N ASP A 24 10.41 3.14 7.79
CA ASP A 24 9.43 2.39 8.60
C ASP A 24 9.37 2.92 10.05
N ASP A 25 10.31 3.80 10.41
CA ASP A 25 10.36 4.52 11.68
C ASP A 25 10.14 6.02 11.48
N LEU A 26 9.61 6.67 12.53
CA LEU A 26 9.41 8.11 12.60
C LEU A 26 10.73 8.88 12.38
N ILE A 27 10.71 9.85 11.47
CA ILE A 27 11.83 10.79 11.28
C ILE A 27 11.44 12.15 11.87
N GLY A 28 12.18 12.57 12.90
CA GLY A 28 11.95 13.85 13.58
C GLY A 28 10.81 13.75 14.61
N ASP A 29 9.94 14.75 14.64
CA ASP A 29 8.87 14.85 15.63
C ASP A 29 7.57 14.22 15.13
N ALA A 30 6.83 13.58 16.05
CA ALA A 30 5.45 13.20 15.82
C ALA A 30 4.57 14.46 15.70
N THR A 31 3.48 14.35 14.94
CA THR A 31 2.45 15.39 14.88
C THR A 31 1.57 15.35 16.14
N ALA A 32 0.97 16.48 16.50
CA ALA A 32 -0.03 16.52 17.56
C ALA A 32 -1.38 15.92 17.14
N ALA A 33 -1.65 15.90 15.83
CA ALA A 33 -2.75 15.16 15.23
C ALA A 33 -2.33 13.71 14.97
N SER A 34 -3.29 12.79 15.10
CA SER A 34 -3.08 11.36 14.90
C SER A 34 -4.31 10.71 14.28
N TYR A 35 -4.10 9.67 13.49
CA TYR A 35 -5.18 8.82 12.98
C TYR A 35 -5.52 7.72 14.00
N ASN A 36 -6.81 7.60 14.35
CA ASN A 36 -7.27 6.60 15.33
C ASN A 36 -7.43 5.22 14.69
N GLU A 37 -6.32 4.52 14.49
CA GLU A 37 -6.29 3.17 13.93
C GLU A 37 -6.95 2.10 14.83
N ILE A 38 -7.08 2.35 16.14
CA ILE A 38 -7.66 1.38 17.08
C ILE A 38 -9.16 1.23 16.83
N ASN A 39 -9.87 2.36 16.71
CA ASN A 39 -11.32 2.34 16.46
C ASN A 39 -11.66 2.26 14.97
N TYR A 40 -10.75 2.75 14.12
CA TYR A 40 -10.93 2.85 12.67
C TYR A 40 -9.69 2.28 11.97
N PRO A 41 -9.50 0.96 11.97
CA PRO A 41 -8.32 0.34 11.38
C PRO A 41 -8.27 0.57 9.87
N ILE A 42 -7.06 0.65 9.33
CA ILE A 42 -6.84 0.64 7.88
C ILE A 42 -7.24 -0.73 7.36
N LEU A 43 -8.29 -0.77 6.54
CA LEU A 43 -8.80 -2.01 5.98
C LEU A 43 -8.12 -2.30 4.64
N VAL A 44 -7.78 -3.56 4.43
CA VAL A 44 -7.19 -4.05 3.19
C VAL A 44 -7.85 -5.36 2.79
N THR A 45 -7.86 -5.66 1.49
CA THR A 45 -8.36 -6.93 0.96
C THR A 45 -7.23 -7.69 0.29
N ASN A 46 -7.32 -9.02 0.27
CA ASN A 46 -6.32 -9.87 -0.41
C ASN A 46 -6.24 -9.58 -1.93
N ALA A 47 -7.33 -9.07 -2.52
CA ALA A 47 -7.40 -8.76 -3.95
C ALA A 47 -6.85 -7.37 -4.30
N GLY A 48 -6.93 -6.40 -3.40
CA GLY A 48 -6.52 -5.01 -3.66
C GLY A 48 -5.15 -4.64 -3.11
N ALA A 49 -4.75 -5.24 -1.98
CA ALA A 49 -3.53 -4.88 -1.28
C ALA A 49 -2.27 -5.30 -2.03
N VAL A 50 -1.27 -4.43 -1.98
CA VAL A 50 0.05 -4.64 -2.56
C VAL A 50 1.13 -4.40 -1.52
N ARG A 51 2.32 -4.97 -1.74
CA ARG A 51 3.48 -4.72 -0.87
C ARG A 51 4.06 -3.33 -1.16
N GLU A 52 3.67 -2.36 -0.34
CA GLU A 52 3.98 -0.96 -0.57
C GLU A 52 4.07 -0.17 0.74
N ARG A 53 4.89 0.88 0.72
CA ARG A 53 4.92 1.91 1.75
C ARG A 53 4.10 3.10 1.30
N TRP A 54 3.24 3.61 2.17
CA TRP A 54 2.33 4.71 1.88
C TRP A 54 2.68 5.97 2.66
N ALA A 55 2.47 7.12 2.01
CA ALA A 55 2.55 8.44 2.61
C ALA A 55 1.29 9.24 2.29
N LEU A 56 0.53 9.61 3.31
CA LEU A 56 -0.58 10.54 3.18
C LEU A 56 -0.08 11.93 3.53
N VAL A 57 0.39 12.67 2.54
CA VAL A 57 1.03 13.99 2.75
C VAL A 57 -0.02 15.08 2.67
N PHE A 58 -0.25 15.76 3.79
CA PHE A 58 -1.24 16.83 3.88
C PHE A 58 -0.82 18.05 3.04
N THR A 59 -1.74 18.48 2.18
CA THR A 59 -1.63 19.67 1.34
C THR A 59 -2.41 20.85 1.92
N GLY A 60 -3.25 20.59 2.93
CA GLY A 60 -4.07 21.55 3.66
C GLY A 60 -4.37 21.05 5.07
N VAL A 61 -5.40 21.63 5.71
CA VAL A 61 -5.90 21.13 7.00
C VAL A 61 -6.73 19.86 6.81
N ASP A 62 -7.49 19.78 5.71
CA ASP A 62 -8.44 18.69 5.46
C ASP A 62 -8.11 17.85 4.23
N SER A 63 -7.08 18.20 3.46
CA SER A 63 -6.72 17.55 2.20
C SER A 63 -5.33 16.95 2.24
N PHE A 64 -5.15 15.79 1.62
CA PHE A 64 -3.86 15.12 1.51
C PHE A 64 -3.69 14.40 0.17
N ASN A 65 -2.44 14.21 -0.24
CA ASN A 65 -2.04 13.37 -1.37
C ASN A 65 -1.73 11.96 -0.86
N ILE A 66 -2.13 10.95 -1.62
CA ILE A 66 -1.85 9.55 -1.34
C ILE A 66 -0.69 9.13 -2.22
N ILE A 67 0.44 8.80 -1.61
CA ILE A 67 1.69 8.51 -2.33
C ILE A 67 2.18 7.12 -1.95
N GLY A 68 2.42 6.25 -2.93
CA GLY A 68 3.15 4.99 -2.75
C GLY A 68 4.63 5.16 -3.12
N GLU A 69 5.54 4.46 -2.44
CA GLU A 69 6.99 4.52 -2.72
C GLU A 69 7.30 4.18 -4.19
N LYS A 70 6.62 3.18 -4.74
CA LYS A 70 6.80 2.73 -6.14
C LYS A 70 5.74 3.30 -7.07
N TYR A 71 4.52 3.54 -6.57
CA TYR A 71 3.41 4.03 -7.39
C TYR A 71 3.36 5.55 -7.56
N GLY A 72 4.08 6.32 -6.75
CA GLY A 72 3.94 7.78 -6.73
C GLY A 72 2.55 8.21 -6.24
N ILE A 73 2.06 9.37 -6.71
CA ILE A 73 0.73 9.87 -6.32
C ILE A 73 -0.35 9.01 -6.99
N VAL A 74 -1.09 8.25 -6.19
CA VAL A 74 -2.20 7.40 -6.66
C VAL A 74 -3.57 8.06 -6.53
N GLY A 75 -3.63 9.18 -5.81
CA GLY A 75 -4.86 9.95 -5.63
C GLY A 75 -4.74 11.03 -4.58
N THR A 76 -5.87 11.68 -4.30
CA THR A 76 -6.02 12.65 -3.21
C THR A 76 -7.15 12.20 -2.31
N GLY A 77 -7.09 12.60 -1.04
CA GLY A 77 -8.11 12.30 -0.05
C GLY A 77 -8.41 13.51 0.82
N TYR A 78 -9.50 13.38 1.59
CA TYR A 78 -9.95 14.40 2.52
C TYR A 78 -10.19 13.77 3.89
N THR A 79 -10.03 14.55 4.96
CA THR A 79 -10.33 14.12 6.33
C THR A 79 -11.84 13.97 6.57
N THR A 80 -12.67 14.56 5.72
CA THR A 80 -14.13 14.59 5.84
C THR A 80 -14.85 13.45 5.13
N ASN A 81 -14.14 12.64 4.34
CA ASN A 81 -14.73 11.63 3.45
C ASN A 81 -13.90 10.35 3.46
N ASP A 82 -14.56 9.20 3.31
CA ASP A 82 -13.86 7.92 3.19
C ASP A 82 -12.92 7.92 1.99
N CYS A 83 -11.78 7.25 2.15
CA CYS A 83 -10.74 7.22 1.13
C CYS A 83 -10.39 5.78 0.76
N SER A 84 -10.50 5.46 -0.53
CA SER A 84 -10.27 4.13 -1.08
C SER A 84 -9.65 4.22 -2.49
N PRO A 85 -8.33 4.52 -2.60
CA PRO A 85 -7.68 4.66 -3.89
C PRO A 85 -7.67 3.32 -4.64
N ILE A 86 -8.14 3.33 -5.89
CA ILE A 86 -8.31 2.12 -6.71
C ILE A 86 -6.97 1.66 -7.29
N ASN A 87 -6.68 0.37 -7.14
CA ASN A 87 -5.59 -0.31 -7.81
C ASN A 87 -5.98 -0.59 -9.28
N PRO A 88 -5.33 0.04 -10.27
CA PRO A 88 -5.68 -0.14 -11.68
C PRO A 88 -5.40 -1.56 -12.19
N SER A 89 -4.57 -2.34 -11.52
CA SER A 89 -4.25 -3.72 -11.91
C SER A 89 -5.34 -4.72 -11.52
N THR A 90 -6.10 -4.45 -10.47
CA THR A 90 -7.10 -5.40 -9.92
C THR A 90 -8.52 -4.85 -9.93
N GLY A 91 -8.68 -3.53 -10.06
CA GLY A 91 -9.99 -2.85 -9.95
C GLY A 91 -10.49 -2.70 -8.51
N GLU A 92 -9.73 -3.19 -7.53
CA GLU A 92 -10.04 -3.15 -6.10
C GLU A 92 -9.25 -2.03 -5.40
N PRO A 93 -9.70 -1.48 -4.27
CA PRO A 93 -8.93 -0.48 -3.52
C PRO A 93 -7.61 -1.03 -2.97
N PHE A 94 -6.53 -0.23 -3.02
CA PHE A 94 -5.27 -0.57 -2.35
C PHE A 94 -5.46 -0.76 -0.83
N PHE A 95 -6.25 0.13 -0.24
CA PHE A 95 -6.66 0.14 1.16
C PHE A 95 -7.93 0.99 1.29
N PHE A 96 -8.57 0.93 2.46
CA PHE A 96 -9.69 1.77 2.84
C PHE A 96 -9.39 2.49 4.16
N LEU A 97 -9.62 3.80 4.17
CA LEU A 97 -9.55 4.67 5.34
C LEU A 97 -10.94 5.22 5.64
N ASP A 98 -11.39 5.01 6.87
CA ASP A 98 -12.61 5.60 7.39
C ASP A 98 -12.34 7.06 7.79
N TYR A 99 -13.19 7.98 7.33
CA TYR A 99 -13.03 9.40 7.64
C TYR A 99 -13.14 9.70 9.14
N ARG A 100 -13.85 8.87 9.90
CA ARG A 100 -14.04 9.06 11.35
C ARG A 100 -12.76 8.80 12.15
N GLY A 101 -11.76 8.19 11.53
CA GLY A 101 -10.44 7.99 12.14
C GLY A 101 -9.61 9.26 12.25
N TRP A 102 -9.93 10.31 11.50
CA TRP A 102 -9.15 11.55 11.51
C TRP A 102 -9.36 12.33 12.81
N GLY A 103 -8.27 12.51 13.56
CA GLY A 103 -8.19 13.52 14.63
C GLY A 103 -8.16 14.95 14.08
N ALA A 104 -8.14 15.93 14.98
CA ALA A 104 -7.99 17.34 14.63
C ALA A 104 -6.52 17.82 14.71
N GLY A 105 -6.22 18.96 14.09
CA GLY A 105 -4.90 19.61 14.20
C GLY A 105 -3.91 19.29 13.06
N TRP A 106 -4.40 18.79 11.94
CA TRP A 106 -3.59 18.57 10.75
C TRP A 106 -3.15 19.90 10.11
N ALA A 107 -1.96 19.87 9.50
CA ALA A 107 -1.38 21.00 8.82
C ALA A 107 -0.66 20.54 7.55
N VAL A 108 -0.39 21.50 6.66
CA VAL A 108 0.39 21.27 5.45
C VAL A 108 1.73 20.62 5.81
N ASN A 109 2.14 19.61 5.03
CA ASN A 109 3.31 18.76 5.21
C ASN A 109 3.28 17.77 6.37
N ASN A 110 2.24 17.74 7.22
CA ASN A 110 2.03 16.58 8.08
C ASN A 110 1.88 15.34 7.20
N VAL A 111 2.31 14.20 7.71
CA VAL A 111 2.23 12.95 6.96
C VAL A 111 1.84 11.79 7.86
N VAL A 112 0.87 11.00 7.41
CA VAL A 112 0.60 9.67 7.97
C VAL A 112 1.34 8.64 7.13
N ARG A 113 2.06 7.76 7.80
CA ARG A 113 2.86 6.70 7.21
C ARG A 113 2.32 5.37 7.66
N PHE A 114 2.23 4.42 6.74
CA PHE A 114 1.90 3.03 7.04
C PHE A 114 2.33 2.17 5.86
N ASN A 115 2.43 0.87 6.11
CA ASN A 115 2.78 -0.11 5.09
C ASN A 115 1.62 -1.07 4.86
N THR A 116 1.52 -1.57 3.64
CA THR A 116 0.66 -2.70 3.31
C THR A 116 1.50 -3.88 2.87
N GLU A 117 1.09 -5.08 3.28
CA GLU A 117 1.56 -6.34 2.74
C GLU A 117 0.44 -6.93 1.88
N GLY A 118 0.77 -7.43 0.70
CA GLY A 118 -0.18 -8.11 -0.17
C GLY A 118 -0.32 -9.59 0.20
N ALA A 119 -1.40 -10.24 -0.24
CA ALA A 119 -1.55 -11.70 -0.13
C ALA A 119 -0.69 -12.47 -1.16
N ASN A 120 0.04 -11.75 -2.02
CA ASN A 120 0.95 -12.31 -3.01
C ASN A 120 2.40 -12.03 -2.61
N HIS A 121 3.23 -13.06 -2.61
CA HIS A 121 4.66 -12.92 -2.34
C HIS A 121 5.47 -12.80 -3.64
N ASP A 122 6.58 -12.05 -3.60
CA ASP A 122 7.50 -11.95 -4.72
C ASP A 122 8.13 -13.31 -5.04
N LEU A 123 8.18 -13.66 -6.33
CA LEU A 123 8.74 -14.92 -6.84
C LEU A 123 9.78 -14.64 -7.93
N TRP A 124 10.93 -15.31 -7.85
CA TRP A 124 11.96 -15.30 -8.87
C TRP A 124 11.96 -16.63 -9.62
N ILE A 125 11.92 -16.59 -10.95
CA ILE A 125 11.93 -17.79 -11.80
C ILE A 125 13.11 -17.72 -12.76
N ALA A 126 13.87 -18.80 -12.82
CA ALA A 126 14.87 -19.03 -13.85
C ALA A 126 14.39 -20.17 -14.75
N ARG A 127 14.39 -19.95 -16.06
CA ARG A 127 14.07 -20.97 -17.06
C ARG A 127 15.35 -21.37 -17.78
N THR A 128 15.68 -22.66 -17.77
CA THR A 128 16.78 -23.23 -18.55
C THR A 128 16.23 -24.14 -19.64
N THR A 129 16.64 -23.91 -20.89
CA THR A 129 16.30 -24.79 -22.02
C THR A 129 17.54 -25.58 -22.45
N LEU A 130 17.36 -26.87 -22.77
CA LEU A 130 18.42 -27.72 -23.30
C LEU A 130 18.70 -27.36 -24.77
N GLN A 131 19.97 -27.41 -25.15
CA GLN A 131 20.40 -27.27 -26.54
C GLN A 131 20.00 -28.53 -27.32
N GLY A 132 19.12 -28.39 -28.32
CA GLY A 132 18.63 -29.47 -29.19
C GLY A 132 18.20 -28.93 -30.56
N PRO A 133 18.05 -29.78 -31.59
CA PRO A 133 17.70 -29.33 -32.94
C PRO A 133 16.37 -28.57 -32.90
N ALA A 134 16.41 -27.30 -33.31
CA ALA A 134 15.27 -26.39 -33.31
C ALA A 134 14.18 -26.90 -34.27
N THR A 135 13.25 -27.68 -33.73
CA THR A 135 12.09 -28.18 -34.49
C THR A 135 10.79 -27.57 -34.00
N GLU A 136 10.80 -26.87 -32.85
CA GLU A 136 9.61 -26.32 -32.23
C GLU A 136 9.54 -24.79 -32.39
N PRO A 137 8.59 -24.25 -33.17
CA PRO A 137 8.52 -22.81 -33.45
C PRO A 137 7.94 -21.98 -32.30
N ASN A 138 7.28 -22.59 -31.31
CA ASN A 138 6.65 -21.88 -30.19
C ASN A 138 6.88 -22.61 -28.86
N ASP A 139 7.41 -21.88 -27.89
CA ASP A 139 7.63 -22.37 -26.53
C ASP A 139 7.11 -21.34 -25.52
N GLN A 140 6.03 -21.68 -24.81
CA GLN A 140 5.32 -20.79 -23.90
C GLN A 140 5.15 -21.42 -22.51
N PHE A 141 5.21 -20.59 -21.48
CA PHE A 141 4.79 -20.94 -20.14
C PHE A 141 3.98 -19.78 -19.54
N THR A 142 3.00 -20.10 -18.72
CA THR A 142 2.15 -19.13 -18.03
C THR A 142 2.28 -19.36 -16.53
N LEU A 143 2.31 -18.27 -15.78
CA LEU A 143 2.31 -18.28 -14.31
C LEU A 143 1.02 -17.66 -13.82
N GLN A 144 0.40 -18.31 -12.84
CA GLN A 144 -0.78 -17.80 -12.17
C GLN A 144 -0.61 -18.01 -10.68
N ILE A 145 -0.70 -16.91 -9.92
CA ILE A 145 -0.79 -16.95 -8.46
C ILE A 145 -2.28 -17.16 -8.13
N ARG A 146 -2.58 -18.14 -7.28
CA ARG A 146 -3.93 -18.35 -6.73
C ARG A 146 -3.85 -18.43 -5.21
N GLY A 147 -4.73 -17.69 -4.55
CA GLY A 147 -5.03 -17.86 -3.13
C GLY A 147 -6.19 -18.84 -2.95
N ASP A 148 -6.29 -19.40 -1.74
CA ASP A 148 -7.47 -20.14 -1.30
C ASP A 148 -8.62 -19.17 -1.01
N ALA A 149 -9.86 -19.64 -1.12
CA ALA A 149 -11.08 -18.84 -0.99
C ALA A 149 -11.88 -19.11 0.29
N GLU A 150 -11.36 -19.96 1.19
CA GLU A 150 -12.03 -20.31 2.46
C GLU A 150 -11.84 -19.26 3.55
#